data_AF-A0A843E9J3-F1
#
_entry.id   AF-A0A843E9J3-F1
#
_cell.length_a   1.000
_cell.length_b   1.000
_cell.length_c   1.000
_cell.angle_alpha   90.00
_cell.angle_beta   90.00
_cell.angle_gamma   90.00
#
_symmetry.space_group_name_H-M   'P 1'
#
loop_
_entity.id
_entity.type
_entity.pdbx_description
1 polymer ?
#
loop_
_entity_poly.entity_id
_entity_poly.type
_entity_poly.pdbx_seq_one_letter_code
_entity_poly.pdbx_strand_id
1 'polypeptide(L)'
;FVVLKKKLKEMIDEVDHKTLLPTKSEDVHLTVTDESVEAICDGKRYVFPRMDVTLLDIPTTTAEEMSRMMAERMARELTFPPNVKSVSIGLDEERGQTAWYTKVL
;
A
#
# COMPACT_ATOMS: atom_id res chain seq x y z
N PHE A 1 -0.26 19.92 10.64
CA PHE A 1 0.72 19.16 9.83
C PHE A 1 1.37 17.97 10.55
N VAL A 2 1.71 18.07 11.85
CA VAL A 2 2.37 16.97 12.58
C VAL A 2 1.57 15.66 12.51
N VAL A 3 0.25 15.70 12.69
CA VAL A 3 -0.62 14.52 12.63
C VAL A 3 -0.52 13.80 11.27
N LEU A 4 -0.63 14.53 10.15
CA LEU A 4 -0.51 13.96 8.80
C LEU A 4 0.87 13.32 8.56
N LYS A 5 1.94 14.00 8.99
CA LYS A 5 3.32 13.49 8.84
C LYS A 5 3.54 12.20 9.64
N LYS A 6 3.06 12.17 10.89
CA LYS A 6 3.14 10.96 11.73
C LYS A 6 2.38 9.82 11.08
N LYS A 7 1.15 10.08 10.61
CA LYS A 7 0.34 9.04 9.99
C LYS A 7 0.95 8.51 8.69
N LEU A 8 1.48 9.39 7.86
CA LEU A 8 2.19 8.98 6.65
C LEU A 8 3.42 8.13 6.98
N LYS A 9 4.22 8.54 7.96
CA LYS A 9 5.37 7.77 8.42
C LYS A 9 4.98 6.38 8.92
N GLU A 10 3.94 6.28 9.75
CA GLU A 10 3.42 4.98 10.21
C GLU A 10 3.08 4.05 9.03
N MET A 11 2.39 4.56 8.01
CA MET A 11 2.04 3.76 6.83
C MET A 11 3.27 3.34 6.02
N ILE A 12 4.30 4.18 5.92
CA ILE A 12 5.55 3.84 5.22
C ILE A 12 6.36 2.82 6.02
N ASP A 13 6.45 2.96 7.34
CA ASP A 13 7.21 2.06 8.20
C ASP A 13 6.68 0.60 8.14
N GLU A 14 5.40 0.39 7.78
CA GLU A 14 4.80 -0.94 7.57
C GLU A 14 5.24 -1.64 6.26
N VAL A 15 5.70 -0.87 5.28
CA VAL A 15 6.08 -1.37 3.93
C VAL A 15 7.57 -1.23 3.64
N ASP A 16 8.29 -0.48 4.47
CA ASP A 16 9.72 -0.22 4.31
C ASP A 16 10.55 -1.51 4.39
N HIS A 17 11.49 -1.66 3.46
CA HIS A 17 12.34 -2.86 3.32
C HIS A 17 11.57 -4.20 3.22
N LYS A 18 10.37 -4.20 2.61
CA LYS A 18 9.56 -5.41 2.37
C LYS A 18 9.25 -5.60 0.90
N THR A 19 9.07 -6.86 0.50
CA THR A 19 8.38 -7.19 -0.73
C THR A 19 6.88 -7.03 -0.50
N LEU A 20 6.23 -6.21 -1.33
CA LEU A 20 4.80 -5.94 -1.24
C LEU A 20 4.06 -6.92 -2.13
N LEU A 21 3.11 -7.67 -1.58
CA LEU A 21 2.31 -8.64 -2.34
C LEU A 21 0.81 -8.35 -2.20
N PRO A 22 0.08 -8.23 -3.32
CA PRO A 22 -1.35 -7.96 -3.32
C PRO A 22 -2.17 -9.22 -3.00
N THR A 23 -3.03 -9.18 -1.98
CA THR A 23 -3.86 -10.33 -1.59
C THR A 23 -5.17 -10.46 -2.37
N LYS A 24 -5.56 -9.41 -3.13
CA LYS A 24 -6.77 -9.41 -3.97
C LYS A 24 -6.46 -9.52 -5.46
N SER A 25 -5.23 -9.89 -5.82
CA SER A 25 -4.84 -10.03 -7.21
C SER A 25 -5.53 -11.23 -7.85
N GLU A 26 -6.04 -11.05 -9.07
CA GLU A 26 -6.53 -12.15 -9.91
C GLU A 26 -5.37 -12.90 -10.58
N ASP A 27 -4.24 -12.21 -10.80
CA ASP A 27 -3.08 -12.72 -11.54
C ASP A 27 -1.97 -13.29 -10.63
N VAL A 28 -1.93 -12.87 -9.35
CA VAL A 28 -0.95 -13.32 -8.36
C VAL A 28 -1.63 -14.20 -7.31
N HIS A 29 -1.26 -15.47 -7.28
CA HIS A 29 -1.76 -16.41 -6.28
C HIS A 29 -0.77 -16.57 -5.14
N LEU A 30 -1.24 -16.38 -3.91
CA LEU A 30 -0.41 -16.41 -2.71
C LEU A 30 -0.74 -17.63 -1.85
N THR A 31 0.30 -18.34 -1.43
CA THR A 31 0.22 -19.31 -0.33
C THR A 31 1.04 -18.80 0.83
N VAL A 32 0.39 -18.56 1.97
CA VAL A 32 1.02 -17.97 3.15
C VAL A 32 1.15 -19.03 4.24
N THR A 33 2.34 -19.12 4.82
CA THR A 33 2.63 -19.97 5.98
C THR A 33 3.32 -19.13 7.07
N ASP A 34 3.58 -19.73 8.22
CA ASP A 34 4.32 -19.05 9.29
C ASP A 34 5.79 -18.78 8.92
N GLU A 35 6.37 -19.57 8.01
CA GLU A 35 7.79 -19.47 7.64
C GLU A 35 8.02 -18.72 6.33
N SER A 36 7.13 -18.85 5.35
CA SER A 36 7.31 -18.29 4.02
C SER A 36 6.00 -17.81 3.36
N VAL A 37 6.16 -16.93 2.38
CA VAL A 37 5.10 -16.56 1.42
C VAL A 37 5.54 -16.99 0.04
N GLU A 38 4.75 -17.87 -0.57
CA GLU A 38 4.89 -18.25 -1.96
C GLU A 38 3.96 -17.40 -2.83
N ALA A 39 4.50 -16.85 -3.91
CA ALA A 39 3.76 -16.13 -4.93
C ALA A 39 3.93 -16.82 -6.29
N ILE A 40 2.81 -17.16 -6.93
CA ILE A 40 2.76 -17.69 -8.29
C ILE A 40 2.15 -16.60 -9.17
N CYS A 41 2.90 -16.18 -10.20
CA CYS A 41 2.46 -15.19 -11.18
C CYS A 41 3.01 -15.57 -12.54
N ASP A 42 2.13 -15.70 -13.53
CA ASP A 42 2.48 -15.94 -14.93
C ASP A 42 3.42 -17.17 -15.12
N GLY A 43 3.10 -18.26 -14.42
CA GLY A 43 3.86 -19.52 -14.43
C GLY A 43 5.20 -19.48 -13.67
N LYS A 44 5.58 -18.33 -13.11
CA LYS A 44 6.79 -18.18 -12.27
C LYS A 44 6.44 -18.35 -10.81
N ARG A 45 7.35 -18.99 -10.06
CA ARG A 45 7.22 -19.24 -8.63
C ARG A 45 8.30 -18.49 -7.87
N TYR A 46 7.87 -17.68 -6.90
CA TYR A 46 8.73 -16.93 -5.99
C TYR A 46 8.41 -17.34 -4.56
N VAL A 47 9.44 -17.53 -3.72
CA VAL A 47 9.26 -17.86 -2.31
C VAL A 47 10.11 -16.91 -1.49
N PHE A 48 9.46 -16.20 -0.57
CA PHE A 48 10.07 -15.21 0.31
C PHE A 48 9.96 -15.65 1.76
N PRO A 49 10.92 -15.34 2.63
CA PRO A 49 10.74 -15.47 4.08
C PRO A 49 9.50 -14.68 4.53
N ARG A 50 8.71 -15.24 5.45
CA ARG A 50 7.46 -14.61 5.93
C ARG A 50 7.71 -13.21 6.48
N MET A 51 8.87 -13.02 7.11
CA MET A 51 9.28 -11.76 7.70
C MET A 51 9.58 -10.67 6.68
N ASP A 52 9.89 -11.00 5.43
CA ASP A 52 10.31 -10.03 4.40
C ASP A 52 9.16 -9.56 3.51
N VAL A 53 7.94 -10.04 3.78
CA VAL A 53 6.74 -9.72 2.98
C VAL A 53 5.72 -8.93 3.78
N THR A 54 5.21 -7.87 3.16
CA THR A 54 3.98 -7.20 3.58
C THR A 54 2.86 -7.57 2.61
N LEU A 55 1.81 -8.17 3.16
CA LEU A 55 0.59 -8.53 2.43
C LEU A 55 -0.36 -7.32 2.44
N LEU A 56 -0.73 -6.83 1.26
CA LEU A 56 -1.56 -5.65 1.11
C LEU A 56 -2.93 -6.03 0.54
N ASP A 57 -3.99 -5.53 1.18
CA ASP A 57 -5.39 -5.82 0.83
C ASP A 57 -5.87 -5.03 -0.40
N ILE A 58 -5.14 -5.16 -1.51
CA ILE A 58 -5.31 -4.45 -2.77
C ILE A 58 -5.12 -5.41 -3.96
N PRO A 59 -5.68 -5.11 -5.14
CA PRO A 59 -5.58 -5.98 -6.32
C PRO A 59 -4.19 -5.96 -6.97
N THR A 60 -3.49 -4.82 -6.92
CA THR A 60 -2.16 -4.64 -7.51
C THR A 60 -1.33 -3.72 -6.63
N THR A 61 -0.01 -3.80 -6.73
CA THR A 61 0.94 -2.94 -5.99
C THR A 61 1.47 -1.80 -6.84
N THR A 62 0.66 -1.27 -7.78
CA THR A 62 1.05 -0.11 -8.60
C THR A 62 0.96 1.17 -7.80
N ALA A 63 1.66 2.22 -8.22
CA ALA A 63 1.60 3.52 -7.58
C ALA A 63 0.17 4.08 -7.45
N GLU A 64 -0.68 3.89 -8.47
CA GLU A 64 -2.06 4.36 -8.48
C GLU A 64 -2.88 3.69 -7.38
N GLU A 65 -2.81 2.36 -7.31
CA GLU A 65 -3.60 1.59 -6.35
C GLU A 65 -3.08 1.80 -4.91
N MET A 66 -1.77 1.89 -4.73
CA MET A 66 -1.14 2.20 -3.45
C MET A 66 -1.53 3.61 -2.96
N SER A 67 -1.47 4.63 -3.83
CA SER A 67 -1.86 5.99 -3.48
C SER A 67 -3.32 6.07 -3.04
N ARG A 68 -4.21 5.32 -3.70
CA ARG A 68 -5.62 5.17 -3.33
C ARG A 68 -5.77 4.52 -1.96
N MET A 69 -5.16 3.35 -1.75
CA MET A 69 -5.21 2.63 -0.47
C MET A 69 -4.76 3.53 0.69
N MET A 70 -3.64 4.22 0.53
CA MET A 70 -3.09 5.10 1.56
C MET A 70 -4.01 6.30 1.83
N ALA A 71 -4.60 6.91 0.79
CA ALA A 71 -5.48 8.06 0.95
C ALA A 71 -6.80 7.68 1.64
N GLU A 72 -7.39 6.54 1.26
CA GLU A 72 -8.56 6.00 1.94
C GLU A 72 -8.25 5.65 3.39
N ARG A 73 -7.10 5.03 3.66
CA ARG A 73 -6.66 4.72 5.03
C ARG A 73 -6.48 5.99 5.86
N MET A 74 -5.83 7.01 5.31
CA MET A 74 -5.66 8.30 5.98
C MET A 74 -6.99 8.97 6.29
N ALA A 75 -7.94 8.95 5.35
CA ALA A 75 -9.29 9.48 5.54
C ALA A 75 -10.08 8.73 6.63
N ARG A 76 -9.90 7.41 6.73
CA ARG A 76 -10.57 6.58 7.75
C ARG A 76 -9.96 6.74 9.14
N GLU A 77 -8.65 6.85 9.24
CA GLU A 77 -7.93 6.78 10.52
C GLU A 77 -7.65 8.14 11.16
N LEU A 78 -7.81 9.24 10.42
CA LEU A 78 -7.65 10.59 10.95
C LEU A 78 -8.98 11.35 10.99
N THR A 79 -9.17 12.14 12.05
CA THR A 79 -10.26 13.12 12.12
C THR A 79 -9.83 14.42 11.47
N PHE A 80 -10.55 14.81 10.42
CA PHE A 80 -10.34 16.07 9.73
C PHE A 80 -11.31 17.15 10.24
N PRO A 81 -10.87 18.42 10.35
CA PRO A 81 -11.77 19.54 10.58
C PRO A 81 -12.82 19.69 9.46
N PRO A 82 -14.02 20.22 9.74
CA PRO A 82 -15.13 20.29 8.77
C PRO A 82 -14.89 21.20 7.56
N ASN A 83 -13.87 22.06 7.64
CA ASN A 83 -13.43 22.91 6.53
C ASN A 83 -12.43 22.21 5.58
N VAL A 84 -11.94 21.02 5.92
CA VAL A 84 -11.15 20.19 4.98
C VAL A 84 -12.12 19.37 4.13
N LYS A 85 -12.01 19.49 2.80
CA LYS A 85 -12.96 18.87 1.86
C LYS A 85 -12.42 17.61 1.19
N SER A 86 -11.11 17.46 1.18
CA SER A 86 -10.45 16.31 0.56
C SER A 86 -9.06 16.09 1.14
N VAL A 87 -8.56 14.89 0.94
CA VAL A 87 -7.16 14.52 1.17
C VAL A 87 -6.61 13.86 -0.09
N SER A 88 -5.40 14.23 -0.46
CA SER A 88 -4.70 13.68 -1.62
C SER A 88 -3.38 13.06 -1.19
N ILE A 89 -3.07 11.88 -1.73
CA ILE A 89 -1.76 11.24 -1.58
C ILE A 89 -1.16 11.06 -2.97
N GLY A 90 0.10 11.46 -3.09
CA GLY A 90 0.96 11.18 -4.24
C GLY A 90 1.98 10.12 -3.86
N LEU A 91 2.19 9.15 -4.74
CA LEU A 91 3.22 8.13 -4.60
C LEU A 91 4.14 8.18 -5.83
N ASP A 92 5.44 8.36 -5.59
CA ASP A 92 6.48 8.28 -6.60
C ASP A 92 7.05 6.86 -6.62
N GLU A 93 6.94 6.15 -7.74
CA GLU A 93 7.72 4.93 -7.99
C GLU A 93 9.18 5.28 -8.33
N GLU A 94 9.34 6.30 -9.15
CA GLU A 94 10.61 6.95 -9.47
C GLU A 94 10.40 8.46 -9.48
N ARG A 95 11.47 9.24 -9.29
CA ARG A 95 11.39 10.71 -9.31
C ARG A 95 10.79 11.20 -10.64
N GLY A 96 9.63 11.85 -10.56
CA GLY A 96 8.91 12.37 -11.72
C GLY A 96 7.84 11.44 -12.28
N GLN A 97 7.70 10.22 -11.73
CA GLN A 97 6.64 9.27 -12.06
C GLN A 97 5.69 9.14 -10.85
N THR A 98 4.80 10.12 -10.72
CA THR A 98 3.89 10.22 -9.57
C THR A 98 2.47 9.79 -9.93
N ALA A 99 1.93 8.82 -9.20
CA ALA A 99 0.50 8.57 -9.17
C ALA A 99 -0.16 9.37 -8.04
N TRP A 100 -1.34 9.93 -8.32
CA TRP A 100 -2.11 10.69 -7.34
C TRP A 100 -3.50 10.12 -7.17
N TYR A 101 -3.97 10.05 -5.93
CA TYR A 101 -5.37 9.79 -5.62
C TYR A 101 -5.90 10.84 -4.65
N THR A 102 -7.14 11.28 -4.87
CA THR A 102 -7.84 12.24 -4.01
C THR A 102 -9.13 11.62 -3.47
N LYS A 103 -9.24 11.58 -2.14
CA LYS A 103 -10.45 11.19 -1.42
C LYS A 103 -11.21 12.44 -0.97
N VAL A 104 -12.48 12.54 -1.34
CA VAL A 104 -13.42 13.51 -0.75
C VAL A 104 -13.80 13.02 0.65
N LEU A 105 -13.74 13.92 1.65
CA LEU A 105 -13.95 13.67 3.07
C LEU A 105 -15.40 13.91 3.51
#